data_AF-A0A1Z5HTL9-F1
#
_entry.id   AF-A0A1Z5HTL9-F1
#
_cell.length_a   1.000
_cell.length_b   1.000
_cell.length_c   1.000
_cell.angle_alpha   90.00
_cell.angle_beta   90.00
_cell.angle_gamma   90.00
#
_symmetry.space_group_name_H-M   'P 1'
#
loop_
_entity.id
_entity.type
_entity.pdbx_description
1 polymer ?
#
loop_
_entity_poly.entity_id
_entity_poly.type
_entity_poly.pdbx_seq_one_letter_code
_entity_poly.pdbx_strand_id
1 'polypeptide(L)'
;MARRIDSDEKYVLDLVSEILGVPYHWQYCFPTLLGDPGKSGRRRKLPVDAYFPSHNLIVEYRERQHFEPVPIMDRRMTVSGVSRGEQRRRYDSIREQWAKEHGYKLLVICYNELSHKKNGRLIRNKSKDLLLIKKKLNSCLGFSV
;
A
#
# COMPACT_ATOMS: atom_id res chain seq x y z
N MET A 1 10.34 -1.87 -20.95
CA MET A 1 9.81 -2.05 -19.58
C MET A 1 9.61 -0.67 -18.98
N ALA A 2 8.39 -0.31 -18.56
CA ALA A 2 8.18 0.95 -17.83
C ALA A 2 8.97 0.90 -16.52
N ARG A 3 9.66 1.99 -16.16
CA ARG A 3 10.38 2.05 -14.89
C ARG A 3 9.36 2.02 -13.76
N ARG A 4 9.69 1.40 -12.62
CA ARG A 4 8.82 1.39 -11.43
C ARG A 4 8.41 2.80 -10.97
N ILE A 5 9.14 3.84 -11.37
CA ILE A 5 8.82 5.24 -11.10
C ILE A 5 7.53 5.72 -11.79
N ASP A 6 7.06 5.03 -12.83
CA ASP A 6 5.83 5.37 -13.55
C ASP A 6 4.59 4.64 -13.03
N SER A 7 4.70 3.89 -11.92
CA SER A 7 3.59 3.11 -11.37
C SER A 7 2.48 3.99 -10.80
N ASP A 8 1.26 3.45 -10.74
CA ASP A 8 0.13 4.11 -10.10
C ASP A 8 0.35 4.23 -8.58
N GLU A 9 1.02 3.23 -7.97
CA GLU A 9 1.56 3.32 -6.60
C GLU A 9 2.40 4.59 -6.43
N LYS A 10 3.47 4.76 -7.22
CA LYS A 10 4.39 5.90 -7.08
C LYS A 10 3.67 7.23 -7.27
N TYR A 11 2.78 7.31 -8.27
CA TYR A 11 1.95 8.49 -8.52
C TYR A 11 1.13 8.87 -7.29
N VAL A 12 0.41 7.91 -6.69
CA VAL A 12 -0.44 8.17 -5.51
C VAL A 12 0.41 8.58 -4.30
N LEU A 13 1.53 7.90 -4.05
CA LEU A 13 2.43 8.24 -2.95
C LEU A 13 3.03 9.64 -3.08
N ASP A 14 3.36 10.06 -4.30
CA ASP A 14 3.87 11.40 -4.58
C ASP A 14 2.82 12.48 -4.35
N LEU A 15 1.54 12.22 -4.65
CA LEU A 15 0.46 13.14 -4.29
C LEU A 15 0.30 13.28 -2.78
N VAL A 16 0.46 12.19 -2.02
CA VAL A 16 0.45 12.27 -0.55
C VAL A 16 1.61 13.11 -0.04
N SER A 17 2.82 12.90 -0.58
CA SER A 17 4.00 13.70 -0.26
C SER A 17 3.81 15.18 -0.56
N GLU A 18 3.21 15.50 -1.70
CA GLU A 18 2.86 16.88 -2.10
C GLU A 18 1.88 17.52 -1.12
N ILE A 19 0.83 16.79 -0.69
CA ILE A 19 -0.15 17.30 0.28
C ILE A 19 0.48 17.56 1.65
N LEU A 20 1.36 16.65 2.10
CA LEU A 20 2.03 16.75 3.40
C LEU A 20 3.23 17.70 3.41
N GLY A 21 3.76 18.07 2.24
CA GLY A 21 4.95 18.91 2.11
C GLY A 21 6.24 18.26 2.61
N VAL A 22 6.28 16.93 2.79
CA VAL A 22 7.45 16.19 3.29
C VAL A 22 7.71 14.91 2.48
N PRO A 23 8.97 14.47 2.37
CA PRO A 23 9.31 13.23 1.69
C PRO A 23 8.87 11.99 2.50
N TYR A 24 8.86 10.84 1.82
CA TYR A 24 8.63 9.53 2.42
C TYR A 24 9.77 8.57 2.11
N HIS A 25 9.82 7.49 2.88
CA HIS A 25 10.65 6.33 2.60
C HIS A 25 9.83 5.34 1.76
N TRP A 26 10.21 5.17 0.49
CA TRP A 26 9.53 4.26 -0.45
C TRP A 26 9.91 2.79 -0.18
N GLN A 27 8.93 1.89 -0.19
CA GLN A 27 9.08 0.45 0.05
C GLN A 27 9.82 0.13 1.36
N TYR A 28 9.54 0.92 2.40
CA TYR A 28 10.27 0.86 3.66
C TYR A 28 10.01 -0.44 4.41
N CYS A 29 11.07 -1.04 4.97
CA CYS A 29 11.00 -2.31 5.68
C CYS A 29 11.32 -2.13 7.17
N PHE A 30 10.30 -2.11 8.02
CA PHE A 30 10.50 -2.11 9.46
C PHE A 30 11.17 -3.41 9.92
N PRO A 31 12.11 -3.37 10.90
CA PRO A 31 12.77 -4.58 11.39
C PRO A 31 11.83 -5.64 11.96
N THR A 32 10.73 -5.22 12.59
CA THR A 32 9.76 -6.10 13.29
C THR A 32 8.52 -6.43 12.47
N LEU A 33 8.32 -5.82 11.30
CA LEU A 33 7.22 -6.14 10.40
C LEU A 33 7.60 -7.30 9.49
N LEU A 34 7.19 -8.51 9.88
CA LEU A 34 7.63 -9.77 9.28
C LEU A 34 6.49 -10.53 8.62
N GLY A 35 6.79 -11.15 7.48
CA GLY A 35 5.87 -12.04 6.77
C GLY A 35 5.90 -13.47 7.30
N ASP A 36 5.40 -14.37 6.45
CA ASP A 36 5.39 -15.81 6.73
C ASP A 36 6.83 -16.36 6.89
N PRO A 37 7.02 -17.38 7.74
CA PRO A 37 8.24 -18.16 7.73
C PRO A 37 8.38 -18.90 6.38
N GLY A 38 9.57 -18.82 5.78
CA GLY A 38 9.95 -19.70 4.68
C GLY A 38 10.29 -21.11 5.16
N LYS A 39 10.64 -22.00 4.24
CA LYS A 39 10.99 -23.41 4.53
C LYS A 39 12.10 -23.59 5.58
N SER A 40 13.00 -22.61 5.73
CA SER A 40 14.09 -22.62 6.71
C SER A 40 13.73 -21.94 8.04
N GLY A 41 12.46 -21.57 8.26
CA GLY A 41 11.99 -20.79 9.41
C GLY A 41 12.30 -19.28 9.33
N ARG A 42 13.17 -18.85 8.41
CA ARG A 42 13.48 -17.43 8.21
C ARG A 42 12.26 -16.65 7.70
N ARG A 43 11.97 -15.51 8.31
CA ARG A 43 10.92 -14.58 7.88
C ARG A 43 11.52 -13.42 7.10
N ARG A 44 10.83 -12.99 6.03
CA ARG A 44 11.19 -11.76 5.31
C ARG A 44 10.49 -10.57 5.93
N LYS A 45 11.17 -9.42 5.93
CA LYS A 45 10.52 -8.14 6.24
C LYS A 45 9.49 -7.84 5.17
N LEU A 46 8.32 -7.34 5.58
CA LEU A 46 7.32 -6.86 4.63
C LEU A 46 7.59 -5.37 4.38
N PRO A 47 7.77 -4.96 3.12
CA PRO A 47 7.79 -3.55 2.80
C PRO A 47 6.39 -2.98 2.98
N VAL A 48 6.32 -1.75 3.49
CA VAL A 48 5.17 -0.85 3.32
C VAL A 48 5.41 0.03 2.10
N ASP A 49 4.37 0.46 1.40
CA ASP A 49 4.57 1.23 0.16
C ASP A 49 5.22 2.59 0.43
N ALA A 50 4.73 3.34 1.43
CA ALA A 50 5.39 4.54 1.93
C ALA A 50 5.34 4.67 3.44
N TYR A 51 6.43 5.17 4.01
CA TYR A 51 6.51 5.60 5.41
C TYR A 51 6.88 7.07 5.52
N PHE A 52 6.08 7.84 6.26
CA PHE A 52 6.26 9.26 6.56
C PHE A 52 6.61 9.43 8.06
N PRO A 53 7.90 9.53 8.43
CA PRO A 53 8.34 9.53 9.82
C PRO A 53 7.74 10.68 10.63
N SER A 54 7.74 11.89 10.08
CA SER A 54 7.25 13.10 10.77
C SER A 54 5.77 13.07 11.11
N HIS A 55 4.99 12.15 10.52
CA HIS A 55 3.55 12.02 10.74
C HIS A 55 3.17 10.70 11.42
N ASN A 56 4.14 9.86 11.74
CA ASN A 56 3.95 8.47 12.16
C ASN A 56 2.94 7.73 11.24
N LEU A 57 3.04 7.97 9.93
CA LEU A 57 2.05 7.56 8.94
C LEU A 57 2.64 6.54 7.96
N ILE A 58 1.89 5.46 7.75
CA ILE A 58 2.10 4.49 6.68
C ILE A 58 1.02 4.71 5.63
N VAL A 59 1.40 4.67 4.36
CA VAL A 59 0.49 4.73 3.23
C VAL A 59 0.65 3.47 2.37
N GLU A 60 -0.46 2.81 2.05
CA GLU A 60 -0.52 1.63 1.19
C GLU A 60 -1.44 1.91 0.00
N TYR A 61 -1.00 1.56 -1.22
CA TYR A 61 -1.81 1.65 -2.42
C TYR A 61 -2.25 0.27 -2.90
N ARG A 62 -3.57 0.00 -2.85
CA ARG A 62 -4.13 -1.29 -3.26
C ARG A 62 -4.61 -1.26 -4.70
N GLU A 63 -3.83 -1.88 -5.58
CA GLU A 63 -4.22 -2.14 -6.97
C GLU A 63 -5.37 -3.17 -7.07
N ARG A 64 -5.98 -3.27 -8.26
CA ARG A 64 -7.09 -4.22 -8.54
C ARG A 64 -6.86 -5.65 -8.11
N GLN A 65 -5.60 -6.12 -8.18
CA GLN A 65 -5.23 -7.48 -7.78
C GLN A 65 -5.38 -7.75 -6.27
N HIS A 66 -5.60 -6.72 -5.45
CA HIS A 66 -5.95 -6.88 -4.03
C HIS A 66 -7.44 -7.19 -3.82
N PHE A 67 -8.29 -6.93 -4.81
CA PHE A 67 -9.75 -7.07 -4.71
C PHE A 67 -10.30 -8.19 -5.60
N GLU A 68 -9.71 -8.39 -6.77
CA GLU A 68 -10.14 -9.40 -7.73
C GLU A 68 -9.13 -10.56 -7.77
N PRO A 69 -9.58 -11.83 -7.63
CA PRO A 69 -8.70 -12.96 -7.82
C PRO A 69 -8.20 -12.99 -9.27
N VAL A 70 -6.88 -13.09 -9.46
CA VAL A 70 -6.24 -13.27 -10.76
C VAL A 70 -5.93 -14.76 -10.94
N PRO A 71 -6.81 -15.56 -11.58
CA PRO A 71 -6.86 -17.02 -11.37
C PRO A 71 -5.57 -17.76 -11.70
N ILE A 72 -4.81 -17.31 -12.71
CA ILE A 72 -3.55 -17.95 -13.13
C ILE A 72 -2.37 -17.54 -12.24
N MET A 73 -2.31 -16.28 -11.80
CA MET A 73 -1.21 -15.79 -10.96
C MET A 73 -1.42 -16.10 -9.48
N ASP A 74 -2.67 -16.06 -9.01
CA ASP A 74 -2.99 -16.25 -7.60
C ASP A 74 -2.84 -17.71 -7.17
N ARG A 75 -3.05 -18.67 -8.08
CA ARG A 75 -2.82 -20.10 -7.81
C ARG A 75 -1.34 -20.49 -7.77
N ARG A 76 -0.41 -19.57 -8.08
CA ARG A 76 1.01 -19.86 -7.93
C ARG A 76 1.34 -20.02 -6.46
N MET A 77 1.91 -21.17 -6.12
CA MET A 77 2.37 -21.45 -4.76
C MET A 77 3.54 -20.54 -4.40
N THR A 78 3.49 -20.02 -3.18
CA THR A 78 4.56 -19.20 -2.60
C THR A 78 5.52 -20.09 -1.83
N VAL A 79 6.67 -19.52 -1.44
CA VAL A 79 7.68 -20.24 -0.64
C VAL A 79 7.14 -20.68 0.74
N SER A 80 6.09 -20.02 1.24
CA SER A 80 5.40 -20.38 2.48
C SER A 80 4.28 -21.40 2.30
N GLY A 81 4.10 -21.98 1.09
CA GLY A 81 3.13 -23.06 0.86
C GLY A 81 1.68 -22.59 0.74
N VAL A 82 1.45 -21.29 0.56
CA VAL A 82 0.12 -20.71 0.30
C VAL A 82 0.04 -20.13 -1.10
N SER A 83 -1.18 -19.93 -1.59
CA SER A 83 -1.42 -19.27 -2.87
C SER A 83 -0.95 -17.80 -2.82
N ARG A 84 -0.54 -17.23 -3.96
CA ARG A 84 -0.09 -15.82 -4.00
C ARG A 84 -1.20 -14.84 -3.62
N GLY A 85 -2.44 -15.13 -3.98
CA GLY A 85 -3.59 -14.30 -3.59
C GLY A 85 -3.84 -14.36 -2.08
N GLU A 86 -3.72 -15.54 -1.47
CA GLU A 86 -3.82 -15.69 -0.02
C GLU A 86 -2.69 -14.99 0.72
N GLN A 87 -1.45 -15.11 0.23
CA GLN A 87 -0.31 -14.41 0.80
C GLN A 87 -0.51 -12.89 0.79
N ARG A 88 -1.04 -12.31 -0.29
CA ARG A 88 -1.36 -10.87 -0.36
C ARG A 88 -2.35 -10.45 0.73
N ARG A 89 -3.48 -11.17 0.84
CA ARG A 89 -4.49 -10.89 1.87
C ARG A 89 -3.92 -10.99 3.28
N ARG A 90 -3.13 -12.04 3.55
CA ARG A 90 -2.45 -12.20 4.85
C ARG A 90 -1.50 -11.05 5.14
N TYR A 91 -0.71 -10.62 4.16
CA TYR A 91 0.27 -9.55 4.36
C TYR A 91 -0.40 -8.19 4.54
N ASP A 92 -1.51 -7.93 3.85
CA ASP A 92 -2.33 -6.74 4.10
C ASP A 92 -2.84 -6.70 5.54
N SER A 93 -3.38 -7.82 6.05
CA SER A 93 -3.81 -7.92 7.45
C SER A 93 -2.67 -7.80 8.46
N ILE A 94 -1.51 -8.39 8.19
CA ILE A 94 -0.32 -8.26 9.06
C ILE A 94 0.12 -6.80 9.15
N ARG A 95 0.16 -6.08 8.02
CA ARG A 95 0.53 -4.65 8.02
C ARG A 95 -0.48 -3.81 8.81
N GLU A 96 -1.78 -4.04 8.61
CA GLU A 96 -2.84 -3.34 9.32
C GLU A 96 -2.75 -3.55 10.84
N GLN A 97 -2.65 -4.81 11.27
CA GLN A 97 -2.53 -5.15 12.68
C GLN A 97 -1.25 -4.58 13.29
N TRP A 98 -0.11 -4.78 12.62
CA TRP A 98 1.19 -4.30 13.10
C TRP A 98 1.21 -2.78 13.23
N ALA A 99 0.69 -2.04 12.24
CA ALA A 99 0.62 -0.58 12.28
C ALA A 99 -0.19 -0.12 13.50
N LYS A 100 -1.37 -0.73 13.74
CA LYS A 100 -2.22 -0.43 14.90
C LYS A 100 -1.50 -0.70 16.22
N GLU A 101 -0.88 -1.87 16.37
CA GLU A 101 -0.18 -2.28 17.60
C GLU A 101 1.01 -1.38 17.94
N HIS A 102 1.66 -0.79 16.93
CA HIS A 102 2.82 0.09 17.11
C HIS A 102 2.45 1.58 17.04
N GLY A 103 1.15 1.91 17.04
CA GLY A 103 0.66 3.29 17.08
C GLY A 103 0.83 4.09 15.78
N TYR A 104 1.11 3.44 14.65
CA TYR A 104 1.17 4.09 13.34
C TYR A 104 -0.24 4.40 12.84
N LYS A 105 -0.40 5.57 12.23
CA LYS A 105 -1.55 5.86 11.38
C LYS A 105 -1.38 5.09 10.08
N LEU A 106 -2.46 4.51 9.57
CA LEU A 106 -2.46 3.78 8.30
C LEU A 106 -3.50 4.38 7.36
N LEU A 107 -3.03 4.86 6.20
CA LEU A 107 -3.87 5.33 5.11
C LEU A 107 -3.80 4.33 3.96
N VAL A 108 -4.91 3.65 3.71
CA VAL A 108 -5.07 2.78 2.53
C VAL A 108 -5.83 3.54 1.44
N ILE A 109 -5.24 3.58 0.25
CA ILE A 109 -5.85 4.15 -0.96
C ILE A 109 -6.05 3.03 -1.97
N CYS A 110 -7.29 2.77 -2.34
CA CYS A 110 -7.63 1.71 -3.27
C CYS A 110 -7.77 2.29 -4.69
N TYR A 111 -7.36 1.54 -5.71
CA TYR A 111 -7.46 1.98 -7.11
C TYR A 111 -8.90 2.36 -7.51
N ASN A 112 -9.90 1.69 -6.94
CA ASN A 112 -11.32 1.89 -7.26
C ASN A 112 -11.92 3.16 -6.62
N GLU A 113 -11.20 3.81 -5.71
CA GLU A 113 -11.56 5.13 -5.18
C GLU A 113 -11.15 6.25 -6.15
N LEU A 114 -10.19 5.97 -7.03
CA LEU A 114 -9.69 6.90 -8.04
C LEU A 114 -10.28 6.57 -9.41
N SER A 115 -10.21 7.54 -10.34
CA SER A 115 -10.63 7.29 -11.72
C SER A 115 -9.71 6.25 -12.36
N HIS A 116 -10.27 5.19 -12.94
CA HIS A 116 -9.48 4.08 -13.49
C HIS A 116 -10.12 3.48 -14.76
N LYS A 117 -9.28 2.85 -15.58
CA LYS A 117 -9.69 2.07 -16.75
C LYS A 117 -10.22 0.71 -16.31
N LYS A 118 -10.93 0.00 -17.20
CA LYS A 118 -11.42 -1.37 -16.94
C LYS A 118 -10.34 -2.36 -16.49
N ASN A 119 -9.07 -2.14 -16.83
CA ASN A 119 -7.95 -2.99 -16.42
C ASN A 119 -7.34 -2.63 -15.05
N GLY A 120 -7.90 -1.64 -14.35
CA GLY A 120 -7.43 -1.18 -13.04
C GLY A 120 -6.38 -0.06 -13.07
N ARG A 121 -5.83 0.30 -14.24
CA ARG A 121 -4.88 1.42 -14.34
C ARG A 121 -5.59 2.76 -14.13
N LEU A 122 -4.93 3.68 -13.43
CA LEU A 122 -5.49 5.00 -13.17
C LEU A 122 -5.64 5.84 -14.45
N ILE A 123 -6.73 6.60 -14.49
CA ILE A 123 -6.94 7.74 -15.38
C ILE A 123 -6.60 8.97 -14.54
N ARG A 124 -5.31 9.32 -14.53
CA ARG A 124 -4.76 10.35 -13.64
C ARG A 124 -5.42 11.70 -13.88
N ASN A 125 -6.01 12.28 -12.84
CA ASN A 125 -6.49 13.65 -12.83
C ASN A 125 -6.01 14.30 -11.53
N LYS A 126 -4.82 14.90 -11.59
CA LYS A 126 -4.12 15.41 -10.41
C LYS A 126 -5.00 16.26 -9.49
N SER A 127 -5.81 17.16 -10.05
CA SER A 127 -6.70 18.03 -9.25
C SER A 127 -7.76 17.24 -8.47
N LYS A 128 -8.46 16.31 -9.14
CA LYS A 128 -9.46 15.43 -8.49
C LYS A 128 -8.81 14.46 -7.49
N ASP A 129 -7.68 13.88 -7.87
CA ASP A 129 -6.96 12.90 -7.07
C ASP A 129 -6.42 13.56 -5.78
N LEU A 130 -5.83 14.76 -5.87
CA LEU A 130 -5.39 15.54 -4.71
C LEU A 130 -6.55 15.82 -3.75
N LEU A 131 -7.72 16.22 -4.26
CA LEU A 131 -8.89 16.51 -3.43
C LEU A 131 -9.35 15.28 -2.64
N LEU A 132 -9.44 14.13 -3.30
CA LEU A 132 -9.84 12.86 -2.67
C LEU A 132 -8.81 12.41 -1.63
N ILE A 133 -7.53 12.42 -2.00
CA ILE A 133 -6.43 12.01 -1.11
C ILE A 133 -6.38 12.93 0.10
N LYS A 134 -6.51 14.25 -0.08
CA LYS A 134 -6.54 15.22 1.02
C LYS A 134 -7.69 14.94 1.98
N LYS A 135 -8.88 14.63 1.48
CA LYS A 135 -10.04 14.26 2.33
C LYS A 135 -9.75 13.01 3.16
N LYS A 136 -9.23 11.95 2.55
CA LYS A 136 -8.88 10.71 3.26
C LYS A 136 -7.77 10.94 4.29
N LEU A 137 -6.79 11.74 3.93
CA LEU A 137 -5.65 12.07 4.78
C LEU A 137 -6.09 12.88 6.01
N ASN A 138 -6.97 13.87 5.85
CA ASN A 138 -7.56 14.59 6.98
C ASN A 138 -8.32 13.66 7.93
N SER A 139 -9.13 12.75 7.38
CA SER A 139 -9.87 11.75 8.15
C SER A 139 -8.91 10.80 8.90
N CYS A 140 -7.83 10.36 8.27
CA CYS A 140 -6.82 9.48 8.86
C CYS A 140 -5.99 10.18 9.95
N LEU A 141 -5.61 11.45 9.73
CA LEU A 141 -4.78 12.20 10.67
C LEU A 141 -5.56 12.80 11.85
N GLY A 142 -6.89 12.85 11.75
CA GLY A 142 -7.76 13.41 12.78
C GLY A 142 -7.93 14.93 12.69
N PHE A 143 -7.72 15.53 11.51
CA PHE A 143 -8.02 16.94 11.30
C PHE A 143 -9.52 17.12 11.09
N SER A 144 -10.19 17.80 12.02
CA SER A 144 -11.56 18.28 11.84
C SER A 144 -11.56 19.32 10.72
N VAL A 145 -12.37 19.09 9.68
CA VAL A 145 -12.74 20.11 8.67
C VAL A 145 -13.71 21.12 9.26
#